data_AF-A0AAV5WSZ1-F1
#
_entry.id   AF-A0AAV5WSZ1-F1
#
_cell.length_a   1.000
_cell.length_b   1.000
_cell.length_c   1.000
_cell.angle_alpha   90.00
_cell.angle_beta   90.00
_cell.angle_gamma   90.00
#
_symmetry.space_group_name_H-M   'P 1'
#
loop_
_entity.id
_entity.type
_entity.pdbx_description
1 polymer ?
#
loop_
_entity_poly.entity_id
_entity_poly.type
_entity_poly.pdbx_seq_one_letter_code
_entity_poly.pdbx_strand_id
1 'polypeptide(L)'
;KAEELLREKEDKAEAKNKRLIRTKEYGPCMVCAVDEVVDPAGCVYCGELVGCRKCANRWFRTRSDLGMSVPTCPLCRHQWAGFSAGVTAMKKLVRK
;
A
#
# COMPACT_ATOMS: atom_id res chain seq x y z
N LYS A 1 -15.30 29.83 -4.41
CA LYS A 1 -15.49 28.70 -3.47
C LYS A 1 -15.00 27.36 -4.04
N ALA A 2 -15.35 26.96 -5.28
CA ALA A 2 -14.89 25.68 -5.84
C ALA A 2 -13.36 25.66 -6.14
N GLU A 3 -12.82 26.72 -6.72
CA GLU A 3 -11.37 26.85 -7.01
C GLU A 3 -10.48 26.78 -5.76
N GLU A 4 -10.87 27.46 -4.69
CA GLU A 4 -10.14 27.45 -3.41
C GLU A 4 -10.09 26.04 -2.80
N LEU A 5 -11.21 25.29 -2.87
CA LEU A 5 -11.26 23.90 -2.44
C LEU A 5 -10.39 22.97 -3.29
N LEU A 6 -10.23 23.25 -4.58
CA LEU A 6 -9.33 22.47 -5.45
C LEU A 6 -7.87 22.73 -5.07
N ARG A 7 -7.49 24.00 -4.90
CA ARG A 7 -6.14 24.40 -4.48
C ARG A 7 -5.75 23.75 -3.15
N GLU A 8 -6.64 23.80 -2.15
CA GLU A 8 -6.38 23.18 -0.85
C GLU A 8 -6.19 21.65 -0.95
N LYS A 9 -6.93 20.98 -1.84
CA LYS A 9 -6.76 19.54 -2.09
C LYS A 9 -5.40 19.23 -2.73
N GLU A 10 -4.95 20.06 -3.66
CA GLU A 10 -3.65 19.93 -4.32
C GLU A 10 -2.51 20.14 -3.32
N ASP A 11 -2.56 21.21 -2.52
CA ASP A 11 -1.58 21.47 -1.45
C ASP A 11 -1.47 20.30 -0.46
N LYS A 12 -2.62 19.74 -0.05
CA LYS A 12 -2.66 18.55 0.82
C LYS A 12 -2.09 17.31 0.13
N ALA A 13 -2.37 17.11 -1.16
CA ALA A 13 -1.85 15.98 -1.92
C ALA A 13 -0.33 16.08 -2.10
N GLU A 14 0.19 17.28 -2.37
CA GLU A 14 1.61 17.58 -2.45
C GLU A 14 2.31 17.34 -1.11
N ALA A 15 1.78 17.92 -0.03
CA ALA A 15 2.33 17.73 1.31
C ALA A 15 2.35 16.25 1.72
N LYS A 16 1.31 15.48 1.34
CA LYS A 16 1.27 14.03 1.55
C LYS A 16 2.33 13.32 0.71
N ASN A 17 2.49 13.67 -0.56
CA ASN A 17 3.48 13.08 -1.47
C ASN A 17 4.91 13.31 -0.95
N LYS A 18 5.21 14.50 -0.44
CA LYS A 18 6.53 14.85 0.13
C LYS A 18 6.88 14.02 1.38
N ARG A 19 5.89 13.46 2.07
CA ARG A 19 6.08 12.58 3.24
C ARG A 19 6.25 11.09 2.88
N LEU A 20 6.05 10.71 1.61
CA LEU A 20 6.18 9.32 1.19
C LEU A 20 7.66 8.93 1.11
N ILE A 21 7.98 7.78 1.70
CA ILE A 21 9.32 7.19 1.61
C ILE A 21 9.46 6.53 0.24
N ARG A 22 10.57 6.76 -0.45
CA ARG A 22 10.96 6.04 -1.66
C ARG A 22 12.26 5.30 -1.38
N THR A 23 12.31 4.01 -1.65
CA THR A 23 13.51 3.20 -1.38
C THR A 23 13.56 1.94 -2.22
N LYS A 24 14.77 1.47 -2.51
CA LYS A 24 15.07 0.20 -3.18
C LYS A 24 15.49 -0.91 -2.19
N GLU A 25 15.60 -0.59 -0.90
CA GLU A 25 16.16 -1.47 0.14
C GLU A 25 15.35 -2.76 0.36
N TYR A 26 14.06 -2.75 0.03
CA TYR A 26 13.17 -3.89 0.25
C TYR A 26 12.97 -4.77 -1.00
N GLY A 27 13.59 -4.42 -2.13
CA GLY A 27 13.35 -5.07 -3.42
C GLY A 27 12.09 -4.56 -4.14
N PRO A 28 11.74 -5.17 -5.30
CA PRO A 28 10.69 -4.66 -6.18
C PRO A 28 9.28 -4.84 -5.61
N CYS A 29 8.38 -3.94 -6.01
CA CYS A 29 6.96 -4.10 -5.71
C CYS A 29 6.35 -5.26 -6.51
N MET A 30 5.75 -6.23 -5.83
CA MET A 30 5.13 -7.42 -6.43
C MET A 30 3.92 -7.15 -7.34
N VAL A 31 3.39 -5.93 -7.35
CA VAL A 31 2.17 -5.57 -8.09
C VAL A 31 2.49 -4.68 -9.29
N CYS A 32 3.36 -3.68 -9.13
CA CYS A 32 3.74 -2.79 -10.23
C CYS A 32 5.11 -3.10 -10.84
N ALA A 33 5.85 -4.08 -10.30
CA ALA A 33 7.16 -4.52 -10.77
C ALA A 33 8.24 -3.42 -10.85
N VAL A 34 8.10 -2.36 -10.03
CA VAL A 34 9.09 -1.28 -9.94
C VAL A 34 10.02 -1.55 -8.75
N ASP A 35 11.33 -1.43 -8.96
CA ASP A 35 12.37 -1.64 -7.94
C ASP A 35 12.33 -0.59 -6.83
N GLU A 36 12.06 0.68 -7.16
CA GLU A 36 11.89 1.74 -6.17
C GLU A 36 10.45 1.74 -5.63
N VAL A 37 10.30 1.31 -4.38
CA VAL A 37 9.01 1.18 -3.72
C VAL A 37 8.64 2.50 -3.05
N VAL A 38 7.42 2.99 -3.36
CA VAL A 38 6.85 4.19 -2.74
C VAL A 38 5.95 3.80 -1.58
N ASP A 39 6.26 4.34 -0.39
CA ASP A 39 5.64 4.02 0.89
C ASP A 39 5.57 2.50 1.10
N PRO A 40 6.73 1.84 1.31
CA PRO A 40 6.83 0.39 1.35
C PRO A 40 5.91 -0.21 2.41
N ALA A 41 5.06 -1.14 1.98
CA ALA A 41 4.06 -1.79 2.79
C ALA A 41 4.31 -3.29 2.88
N GLY A 42 4.37 -3.81 4.10
CA GLY A 42 4.48 -5.24 4.38
C GLY A 42 3.20 -5.80 4.99
N CYS A 43 3.01 -7.10 4.83
CA CYS A 43 1.88 -7.82 5.42
C CYS A 43 2.01 -7.87 6.95
N VAL A 44 0.93 -7.57 7.68
CA VAL A 44 0.96 -7.62 9.15
C VAL A 44 1.10 -9.05 9.70
N TYR A 45 0.84 -10.05 8.88
CA TYR A 45 0.86 -11.46 9.26
C TYR A 45 2.21 -12.14 8.96
N CYS A 46 2.70 -12.04 7.72
CA CYS A 46 3.96 -12.69 7.34
C CYS A 46 5.18 -11.78 7.39
N GLY A 47 5.03 -10.47 7.62
CA GLY A 47 6.15 -9.52 7.68
C GLY A 47 6.75 -9.15 6.32
N GLU A 48 6.59 -10.01 5.30
CA GLU A 48 7.13 -9.81 3.95
C GLU A 48 6.61 -8.55 3.26
N LEU A 49 7.48 -7.98 2.40
CA LEU A 49 7.15 -6.84 1.55
C LEU A 49 6.07 -7.22 0.54
N VAL A 50 4.91 -6.57 0.59
CA VAL A 50 3.88 -6.65 -0.46
C VAL A 50 4.21 -5.69 -1.61
N GLY A 51 4.77 -4.52 -1.29
CA GLY A 51 5.22 -3.51 -2.25
C GLY A 51 4.73 -2.11 -1.88
N CYS A 52 4.40 -1.28 -2.88
CA CYS A 52 3.91 0.08 -2.61
C CYS A 52 2.57 0.02 -1.87
N ARG A 53 2.33 0.90 -0.88
CA ARG A 53 1.05 0.96 -0.17
C ARG A 53 -0.16 1.10 -1.09
N LYS A 54 -0.06 1.95 -2.11
CA LYS A 54 -1.11 2.12 -3.12
C LYS A 54 -1.38 0.83 -3.90
N CYS A 55 -0.33 0.08 -4.21
CA CYS A 55 -0.43 -1.16 -4.93
C CYS A 55 -1.07 -2.28 -4.10
N ALA A 56 -0.70 -2.40 -2.82
CA ALA A 56 -1.35 -3.33 -1.90
C ALA A 56 -2.87 -3.04 -1.76
N ASN A 57 -3.24 -1.77 -1.66
CA ASN A 57 -4.65 -1.36 -1.61
C ASN A 57 -5.39 -1.67 -2.92
N ARG A 58 -4.74 -1.47 -4.08
CA ARG A 58 -5.30 -1.82 -5.40
C ARG A 58 -5.55 -3.33 -5.50
N TRP A 59 -4.60 -4.14 -5.03
CA TRP A 59 -4.74 -5.60 -4.97
C TRP A 59 -5.95 -6.02 -4.12
N PHE A 60 -6.09 -5.47 -2.91
CA PHE A 60 -7.25 -5.72 -2.05
C PHE A 60 -8.56 -5.40 -2.77
N ARG A 61 -8.69 -4.19 -3.33
CA ARG A 61 -9.93 -3.74 -4.00
C ARG A 61 -10.27 -4.61 -5.20
N THR A 62 -9.30 -4.94 -6.04
CA THR A 62 -9.55 -5.79 -7.21
C THR A 62 -10.11 -7.15 -6.81
N ARG A 63 -9.62 -7.75 -5.70
CA ARG A 63 -10.14 -9.01 -5.17
C ARG A 63 -11.55 -8.85 -4.56
N SER A 64 -11.79 -7.76 -3.85
CA SER A 64 -13.10 -7.44 -3.27
C SER A 64 -14.17 -7.19 -4.33
N ASP A 65 -13.87 -6.34 -5.32
CA ASP A 65 -14.84 -5.84 -6.31
C ASP A 65 -15.26 -6.95 -7.29
N LEU A 66 -14.36 -7.88 -7.60
CA LEU A 66 -14.66 -9.01 -8.47
C LEU A 66 -15.52 -10.10 -7.79
N GLY A 67 -15.84 -9.97 -6.49
CA GLY A 67 -16.62 -10.94 -5.75
C GLY A 67 -16.02 -12.34 -5.69
N MET A 68 -14.75 -12.49 -6.12
CA MET A 68 -14.14 -13.81 -6.35
C MET A 68 -13.72 -14.50 -5.05
N SER A 69 -13.33 -13.74 -4.01
CA SER A 69 -12.95 -14.30 -2.71
C SER A 69 -12.72 -13.19 -1.67
N VAL A 70 -12.64 -13.57 -0.39
CA VAL A 70 -12.03 -12.74 0.66
C VAL A 70 -10.62 -12.32 0.18
N PRO A 71 -10.26 -11.02 0.19
CA PRO A 71 -8.94 -10.58 -0.24
C PRO A 71 -7.85 -11.20 0.63
N THR A 72 -6.79 -11.70 0.00
CA THR A 72 -5.65 -12.33 0.68
C THR A 72 -4.35 -11.64 0.36
N CYS A 73 -3.38 -11.75 1.28
CA CYS A 73 -1.99 -11.43 1.00
C CYS A 73 -1.50 -12.18 -0.26
N PRO A 74 -0.84 -11.51 -1.23
CA PRO A 74 -0.33 -12.19 -2.42
C PRO A 74 0.82 -13.16 -2.13
N LEU A 75 1.49 -13.02 -0.99
CA LEU A 75 2.63 -13.86 -0.59
C LEU A 75 2.20 -15.03 0.30
N CYS A 76 1.70 -14.74 1.51
CA CYS A 76 1.36 -15.78 2.48
C CYS A 76 -0.08 -16.29 2.39
N ARG A 77 -0.91 -15.73 1.50
CA ARG A 77 -2.34 -16.08 1.31
C ARG A 77 -3.23 -15.90 2.55
N HIS A 78 -2.72 -15.32 3.63
CA HIS A 78 -3.54 -14.99 4.79
C HIS A 78 -4.65 -14.01 4.40
N GLN A 79 -5.85 -14.24 4.90
CA GLN A 79 -7.01 -13.40 4.61
C GLN A 79 -6.85 -12.03 5.29
N TRP A 80 -7.08 -10.98 4.53
CA TRP A 80 -7.14 -9.63 5.07
C TRP A 80 -8.55 -9.39 5.60
N ALA A 81 -8.72 -9.59 6.90
CA ALA A 81 -9.98 -9.34 7.58
C ALA A 81 -10.27 -7.83 7.62
N GLY A 82 -11.42 -7.41 7.09
CA GLY A 82 -11.94 -6.04 7.20
C GLY A 82 -12.10 -5.29 5.88
N PHE A 83 -12.08 -3.96 5.95
CA PHE A 83 -12.38 -3.05 4.83
C PHE A 83 -11.13 -2.55 4.08
N SER A 84 -9.95 -3.07 4.40
CA SER A 84 -8.69 -2.64 3.79
C SER A 84 -7.64 -3.75 3.76
N ALA A 85 -6.61 -3.58 2.95
CA ALA A 85 -5.47 -4.48 2.92
C ALA A 85 -4.81 -4.58 4.31
N GLY A 86 -4.56 -5.80 4.78
CA GLY A 86 -3.87 -6.11 6.04
C GLY A 86 -2.36 -5.85 5.96
N VAL A 87 -1.99 -4.59 5.69
CA VAL A 87 -0.61 -4.17 5.49
C VAL A 87 -0.26 -2.97 6.38
N THR A 88 0.97 -2.91 6.87
CA THR A 88 1.54 -1.76 7.61
C THR A 88 2.82 -1.25 6.93
N ALA A 89 3.43 -0.18 7.42
CA ALA A 89 4.69 0.32 6.87
C ALA A 89 5.83 -0.67 7.17
N MET A 90 6.70 -0.97 6.20
CA MET A 90 7.80 -1.94 6.37
C MET A 90 8.68 -1.61 7.57
N LYS A 91 9.01 -0.33 7.79
CA LYS A 91 9.79 0.14 8.95
C LYS A 91 9.21 -0.23 10.33
N LYS A 92 7.91 -0.56 10.39
CA LYS A 92 7.24 -1.01 11.63
C LYS A 92 7.33 -2.53 11.84
N LEU A 93 7.67 -3.29 10.79
CA LEU A 93 7.78 -4.75 10.83
C LEU A 93 9.20 -5.23 11.13
N VAL A 94 10.22 -4.49 10.67
CA VAL A 94 11.66 -4.81 10.86
C VAL A 94 12.13 -4.63 12.32
N ARG A 95 11.25 -4.27 13.25
CA ARG A 95 11.57 -4.05 14.68
C ARG A 95 11.12 -5.20 15.61
N LYS A 96 11.07 -6.44 15.10
CA LYS A 96 10.86 -7.64 15.91
C LYS A 96 12.09 -8.52 15.89
#